data_AF-A0A536XZT9-F1
#
_entry.id   AF-A0A536XZT9-F1
#
_cell.length_a   1.000
_cell.length_b   1.000
_cell.length_c   1.000
_cell.angle_alpha   90.00
_cell.angle_beta   90.00
_cell.angle_gamma   90.00
#
_symmetry.space_group_name_H-M   'P 1'
#
loop_
_entity.id
_entity.type
_entity.pdbx_description
1 polymer ?
#
loop_
_entity_poly.entity_id
_entity_poly.type
_entity_poly.pdbx_seq_one_letter_code
_entity_poly.pdbx_strand_id
1 'polypeptide(L)'
;MTIDQAKSFVQKHGVVLVSGKGPVPRLTEAVAGEPIAGSWWSHPKAHGIFAVVQAVVESGDVLVCRLVGAKVTLVHRRLWPALVRVAARFPKNRLAQVREEHTASGRHVNREVPFPKWVPVEVRERAETMSEEAALGALGPWTALPDPESKSPAAGISHKRKSPASSSPRR
;
A
#
# COMPACT_ATOMS: atom_id res chain seq x y z
N MET A 1 -18.33 10.81 -11.66
CA MET A 1 -16.97 11.40 -11.62
C MET A 1 -16.30 11.21 -12.98
N THR A 2 -15.64 12.22 -13.53
CA THR A 2 -14.86 12.14 -14.79
C THR A 2 -13.44 11.59 -14.54
N ILE A 3 -12.69 11.28 -15.60
CA ILE A 3 -11.29 10.85 -15.50
C ILE A 3 -10.42 11.92 -14.83
N ASP A 4 -10.56 13.19 -15.22
CA ASP A 4 -9.77 14.27 -14.63
C ASP A 4 -10.10 14.48 -13.16
N GLN A 5 -11.38 14.40 -12.79
CA GLN A 5 -11.79 14.43 -11.39
C GLN A 5 -11.18 13.25 -10.59
N ALA A 6 -11.07 12.07 -11.19
CA ALA A 6 -10.44 10.91 -10.58
C ALA A 6 -8.92 11.10 -10.37
N LYS A 7 -8.22 11.65 -11.37
CA LYS A 7 -6.79 12.01 -11.26
C LYS A 7 -6.58 13.05 -10.17
N SER A 8 -7.39 14.11 -10.14
CA SER A 8 -7.35 15.13 -9.08
C SER A 8 -7.66 14.54 -7.70
N PHE A 9 -8.60 13.59 -7.61
CA PHE A 9 -8.89 12.88 -6.37
C PHE A 9 -7.66 12.13 -5.84
N VAL A 10 -6.98 11.37 -6.69
CA VAL A 10 -5.76 10.65 -6.30
C VAL A 10 -4.61 11.61 -5.97
N GLN A 11 -4.45 12.71 -6.72
CA GLN A 11 -3.46 13.74 -6.42
C GLN A 11 -3.71 14.38 -5.05
N LYS A 12 -4.96 14.76 -4.76
CA LYS A 12 -5.37 15.39 -3.50
C LYS A 12 -5.09 14.46 -2.32
N HIS A 13 -5.57 13.23 -2.37
CA HIS A 13 -5.45 12.29 -1.26
C HIS A 13 -4.05 11.65 -1.17
N GLY A 14 -3.32 11.56 -2.27
CA GLY A 14 -1.96 11.05 -2.33
C GLY A 14 -1.86 9.52 -2.26
N VAL A 15 -2.48 8.89 -1.25
CA VAL A 15 -2.58 7.44 -1.10
C VAL A 15 -4.05 7.04 -1.13
N VAL A 16 -4.43 6.17 -2.05
CA VAL A 16 -5.81 5.77 -2.30
C VAL A 16 -5.88 4.26 -2.52
N LEU A 17 -6.84 3.59 -1.89
CA LEU A 17 -7.17 2.20 -2.22
C LEU A 17 -8.01 2.18 -3.50
N VAL A 18 -7.76 1.22 -4.39
CA VAL A 18 -8.70 0.98 -5.50
C VAL A 18 -10.05 0.55 -4.91
N SER A 19 -10.03 -0.46 -4.03
CA SER A 19 -11.21 -0.95 -3.33
C SER A 19 -10.86 -1.58 -1.97
N GLY A 20 -11.89 -2.01 -1.23
CA GLY A 20 -11.75 -2.65 0.08
C GLY A 20 -11.58 -1.64 1.22
N LYS A 21 -12.11 -1.99 2.40
CA LYS A 21 -12.05 -1.10 3.58
C LYS A 21 -10.61 -0.88 4.04
N GLY A 22 -10.33 0.34 4.50
CA GLY A 22 -9.01 0.72 5.00
C GLY A 22 -8.97 2.16 5.48
N PRO A 23 -7.82 2.61 5.99
CA PRO A 23 -7.65 3.93 6.59
C PRO A 23 -7.47 5.07 5.58
N VAL A 24 -7.51 4.76 4.28
CA VAL A 24 -7.36 5.74 3.20
C VAL A 24 -8.60 5.71 2.28
N PRO A 25 -8.87 6.79 1.53
CA PRO A 25 -10.02 6.86 0.62
C PRO A 25 -10.02 5.76 -0.44
N ARG A 26 -11.20 5.48 -1.01
CA ARG A 26 -11.44 4.42 -1.99
C ARG A 26 -11.85 5.01 -3.34
N LEU A 27 -11.09 4.71 -4.39
CA LEU A 27 -11.36 5.26 -5.72
C LEU A 27 -12.69 4.73 -6.29
N THR A 28 -12.98 3.43 -6.18
CA THR A 28 -14.20 2.85 -6.76
C THR A 28 -15.48 3.48 -6.19
N GLU A 29 -15.50 3.78 -4.89
CA GLU A 29 -16.63 4.45 -4.24
C GLU A 29 -16.72 5.93 -4.59
N ALA A 30 -15.58 6.62 -4.70
CA ALA A 30 -15.56 7.99 -5.19
C ALA A 30 -16.09 8.10 -6.63
N VAL A 31 -15.81 7.10 -7.48
CA VAL A 31 -16.39 7.02 -8.83
C VAL A 31 -17.88 6.73 -8.78
N ALA A 32 -18.29 5.76 -7.96
CA ALA A 32 -19.70 5.37 -7.83
C ALA A 32 -20.56 6.49 -7.22
N GLY A 33 -19.96 7.35 -6.39
CA GLY A 33 -20.64 8.38 -5.61
C GLY A 33 -21.33 7.84 -4.35
N GLU A 34 -21.13 6.56 -4.03
CA GLU A 34 -21.80 5.85 -2.96
C GLU A 34 -20.92 4.71 -2.40
N PRO A 35 -21.12 4.29 -1.15
CA PRO A 35 -20.47 3.09 -0.63
C PRO A 35 -20.84 1.85 -1.43
N ILE A 36 -19.86 0.98 -1.69
CA ILE A 36 -20.09 -0.28 -2.41
C ILE A 36 -20.12 -1.44 -1.42
N ALA A 37 -21.24 -2.17 -1.37
CA ALA A 37 -21.36 -3.42 -0.64
C ALA A 37 -20.85 -4.58 -1.50
N GLY A 38 -19.87 -5.34 -1.00
CA GLY A 38 -19.31 -6.49 -1.71
C GLY A 38 -18.36 -6.12 -2.84
N SER A 39 -18.39 -6.88 -3.93
CA SER A 39 -17.51 -6.68 -5.09
C SER A 39 -18.01 -5.55 -5.98
N TRP A 40 -17.14 -4.58 -6.27
CA TRP A 40 -17.48 -3.48 -7.19
C TRP A 40 -17.71 -3.96 -8.63
N TRP A 41 -17.23 -5.16 -8.99
CA TRP A 41 -17.52 -5.79 -10.28
C TRP A 41 -19.02 -6.11 -10.47
N SER A 42 -19.75 -6.32 -9.39
CA SER A 42 -21.21 -6.56 -9.42
C SER A 42 -22.03 -5.27 -9.37
N HIS A 43 -21.37 -4.10 -9.31
CA HIS A 43 -22.05 -2.82 -9.24
C HIS A 43 -22.62 -2.43 -10.61
N PRO A 44 -23.82 -1.80 -10.70
CA PRO A 44 -24.38 -1.35 -11.99
C PRO A 44 -23.46 -0.41 -12.78
N LYS A 45 -22.58 0.32 -12.09
CA LYS A 45 -21.58 1.23 -12.68
C LYS A 45 -20.22 0.58 -12.95
N ALA A 46 -20.09 -0.75 -12.89
CA ALA A 46 -18.80 -1.46 -12.97
C ALA A 46 -17.96 -1.06 -14.19
N HIS A 47 -18.56 -0.97 -15.38
CA HIS A 47 -17.83 -0.56 -16.59
C HIS A 47 -17.26 0.85 -16.49
N GLY A 48 -18.04 1.81 -15.97
CA GLY A 48 -17.58 3.18 -15.77
C GLY A 48 -16.49 3.27 -14.69
N ILE A 49 -16.63 2.49 -13.62
CA ILE A 49 -15.60 2.37 -12.58
C ILE A 49 -14.30 1.84 -13.17
N PHE A 50 -14.37 0.75 -13.94
CA PHE A 50 -13.21 0.13 -14.58
C PHE A 50 -12.50 1.12 -15.52
N ALA A 51 -13.25 1.79 -16.41
CA ALA A 51 -12.69 2.76 -17.35
C ALA A 51 -11.93 3.89 -16.63
N VAL A 52 -12.50 4.42 -15.54
CA VAL A 52 -11.85 5.48 -14.75
C VAL A 52 -10.61 4.95 -14.02
N VAL A 53 -10.68 3.76 -13.42
CA VAL A 53 -9.52 3.15 -12.73
C VAL A 53 -8.37 2.93 -13.72
N GLN A 54 -8.64 2.38 -14.90
CA GLN A 54 -7.62 2.16 -15.94
C GLN A 54 -7.00 3.49 -16.38
N ALA A 55 -7.81 4.51 -16.68
CA ALA A 55 -7.29 5.82 -17.08
C ALA A 55 -6.42 6.51 -16.01
N VAL A 56 -6.68 6.24 -14.73
CA VAL A 56 -5.82 6.71 -13.62
C VAL A 56 -4.51 5.92 -13.58
N VAL A 57 -4.56 4.59 -13.70
CA VAL A 57 -3.37 3.73 -13.70
C VAL A 57 -2.45 4.01 -14.88
N GLU A 58 -3.01 4.21 -16.07
CA GLU A 58 -2.29 4.47 -17.32
C GLU A 58 -1.75 5.91 -17.42
N SER A 59 -2.13 6.80 -16.49
CA SER A 59 -1.69 8.20 -16.51
C SER A 59 -0.17 8.40 -16.33
N GLY A 60 0.52 7.40 -15.78
CA GLY A 60 1.93 7.51 -15.39
C GLY A 60 2.17 8.28 -14.08
N ASP A 61 1.13 8.87 -13.49
CA ASP A 61 1.24 9.69 -12.27
C ASP A 61 1.04 8.91 -10.97
N VAL A 62 0.85 7.59 -11.06
CA VAL A 62 0.59 6.72 -9.90
C VAL A 62 1.49 5.50 -9.90
N LEU A 63 1.95 5.13 -8.70
CA LEU A 63 2.47 3.80 -8.42
C LEU A 63 1.29 2.93 -8.01
N VAL A 64 1.08 1.82 -8.72
CA VAL A 64 0.17 0.75 -8.30
C VAL A 64 0.98 -0.26 -7.50
N CYS A 65 0.58 -0.55 -6.27
CA CYS A 65 1.27 -1.47 -5.36
C CYS A 65 0.29 -2.10 -4.36
N ARG A 66 0.80 -2.85 -3.38
CA ARG A 66 -0.02 -3.48 -2.32
C ARG A 66 0.34 -2.95 -0.92
N LEU A 67 0.47 -1.63 -0.83
CA LEU A 67 1.02 -0.94 0.33
C LEU A 67 0.12 -0.99 1.57
N VAL A 68 -1.17 -0.63 1.42
CA VAL A 68 -2.09 -0.49 2.55
C VAL A 68 -2.83 -1.81 2.79
N GLY A 69 -2.45 -2.53 3.85
CA GLY A 69 -3.06 -3.80 4.25
C GLY A 69 -3.14 -4.82 3.11
N ALA A 70 -2.05 -4.92 2.32
CA ALA A 70 -1.89 -5.79 1.16
C ALA A 70 -2.90 -5.60 0.01
N LYS A 71 -3.68 -4.50 0.01
CA LYS A 71 -4.68 -4.19 -1.03
C LYS A 71 -4.10 -3.32 -2.14
N VAL A 72 -4.68 -3.41 -3.33
CA VAL A 72 -4.30 -2.56 -4.47
C VAL A 72 -4.41 -1.09 -4.09
N THR A 73 -3.27 -0.43 -4.05
CA THR A 73 -3.07 0.94 -3.58
C THR A 73 -2.46 1.76 -4.71
N LEU A 74 -3.03 2.94 -4.94
CA LEU A 74 -2.50 3.98 -5.81
C LEU A 74 -1.76 5.00 -4.95
N VAL A 75 -0.48 5.22 -5.25
CA VAL A 75 0.34 6.26 -4.62
C VAL A 75 0.71 7.28 -5.68
N HIS A 76 0.21 8.50 -5.53
CA HIS A 76 0.48 9.59 -6.46
C HIS A 76 1.98 9.96 -6.46
N ARG A 77 2.53 10.30 -7.62
CA ARG A 77 3.97 10.58 -7.84
C ARG A 77 4.58 11.61 -6.90
N ARG A 78 3.78 12.59 -6.46
CA ARG A 78 4.21 13.61 -5.47
C ARG A 78 4.69 13.01 -4.15
N LEU A 79 4.26 11.79 -3.82
CA LEU A 79 4.58 11.07 -2.60
C LEU A 79 5.64 9.99 -2.80
N TRP A 80 6.11 9.72 -4.02
CA TRP A 80 7.13 8.69 -4.24
C TRP A 80 8.43 8.96 -3.46
N PRO A 81 8.98 10.19 -3.41
CA PRO A 81 10.18 10.43 -2.61
C PRO A 81 9.96 10.15 -1.12
N ALA A 82 8.79 10.55 -0.58
CA ALA A 82 8.42 10.27 0.80
C ALA A 82 8.31 8.76 1.05
N LEU A 83 7.63 8.02 0.17
CA LEU A 83 7.50 6.57 0.26
C LEU A 83 8.86 5.86 0.21
N VAL A 84 9.74 6.27 -0.72
CA VAL A 84 11.09 5.72 -0.85
C VAL A 84 11.91 6.00 0.42
N ARG A 85 11.81 7.20 0.98
CA ARG A 85 12.55 7.59 2.19
C ARG A 85 12.22 6.69 3.39
N VAL A 86 10.97 6.28 3.54
CA VAL A 86 10.51 5.41 4.63
C VAL A 86 10.29 3.95 4.21
N ALA A 87 10.81 3.55 3.05
CA ALA A 87 10.56 2.22 2.47
C ALA A 87 10.93 1.06 3.40
N ALA A 88 11.95 1.23 4.25
CA ALA A 88 12.38 0.22 5.22
C ALA A 88 11.30 -0.15 6.27
N ARG A 89 10.27 0.70 6.44
CA ARG A 89 9.13 0.44 7.32
C ARG A 89 8.11 -0.54 6.74
N PHE A 90 8.22 -0.87 5.46
CA PHE A 90 7.27 -1.72 4.76
C PHE A 90 7.96 -2.98 4.20
N PRO A 91 7.25 -4.11 4.16
CA PRO A 91 7.71 -5.28 3.41
C PRO A 91 7.96 -4.92 1.93
N LYS A 92 9.11 -5.31 1.38
CA LYS A 92 9.50 -4.95 -0.01
C LYS A 92 8.51 -5.42 -1.07
N ASN A 93 7.83 -6.55 -0.84
CA ASN A 93 6.78 -7.06 -1.74
C ASN A 93 5.55 -6.14 -1.80
N ARG A 94 5.27 -5.37 -0.75
CA ARG A 94 4.18 -4.37 -0.75
C ARG A 94 4.54 -3.10 -1.49
N LEU A 95 5.84 -2.85 -1.69
CA LEU A 95 6.39 -1.74 -2.46
C LEU A 95 6.69 -2.12 -3.92
N ALA A 96 6.47 -3.37 -4.33
CA ALA A 96 6.62 -3.76 -5.72
C ALA A 96 5.59 -3.01 -6.58
N GLN A 97 6.05 -2.44 -7.70
CA GLN A 97 5.15 -1.85 -8.68
C GLN A 97 4.42 -2.98 -9.39
N VAL A 98 3.10 -2.96 -9.34
CA VAL A 98 2.23 -3.87 -10.08
C VAL A 98 1.85 -3.18 -11.39
N ARG A 99 2.09 -3.84 -12.52
CA ARG A 99 1.57 -3.40 -13.83
C ARG A 99 0.65 -4.49 -14.35
N GLU A 100 -0.56 -4.11 -14.72
CA GLU A 100 -1.40 -4.96 -15.57
C GLU A 100 -0.93 -4.75 -17.02
N GLU A 101 -0.25 -5.74 -17.59
CA GLU A 101 0.09 -5.74 -19.00
C GLU A 101 -1.04 -6.39 -19.80
N HIS A 102 -1.67 -5.63 -20.69
CA HIS A 102 -2.57 -6.18 -21.70
C HIS A 102 -1.73 -6.97 -22.71
N THR A 103 -1.86 -8.29 -22.70
CA THR A 103 -1.29 -9.10 -23.79
C THR A 103 -2.09 -8.87 -25.08
N ALA A 104 -1.47 -9.08 -26.24
CA ALA A 104 -2.14 -9.02 -27.54
C ALA A 104 -3.35 -9.97 -27.67
N SER A 105 -3.49 -10.94 -26.75
CA SER A 105 -4.62 -11.87 -26.66
C SER A 105 -5.80 -11.38 -25.79
N GLY A 106 -5.70 -10.18 -25.20
CA GLY A 106 -6.70 -9.66 -24.26
C GLY A 106 -6.58 -10.21 -22.84
N ARG A 107 -5.61 -11.09 -22.57
CA ARG A 107 -5.30 -11.56 -21.21
C ARG A 107 -4.50 -10.50 -20.47
N HIS A 108 -4.96 -10.13 -19.28
CA HIS A 108 -4.22 -9.27 -18.34
C HIS A 108 -3.19 -10.13 -17.60
N VAL A 109 -1.92 -9.81 -17.74
CA VAL A 109 -0.85 -10.45 -16.95
C VAL A 109 -0.33 -9.41 -15.96
N ASN A 110 -0.38 -9.76 -14.67
CA ASN A 110 0.26 -8.94 -13.65
C ASN A 110 1.77 -9.14 -13.73
N ARG A 111 2.48 -8.07 -14.08
CA ARG A 111 3.93 -8.01 -13.99
C ARG A 111 4.32 -7.14 -12.81
N GLU A 112 5.17 -7.70 -11.95
CA GLU A 112 5.69 -6.97 -10.80
C GLU A 112 7.12 -6.51 -11.08
N VAL A 113 7.38 -5.22 -10.84
CA VAL A 113 8.73 -4.65 -10.80
C VAL A 113 9.12 -4.47 -9.33
N PRO A 114 10.08 -5.26 -8.80
CA PRO A 114 10.45 -5.20 -7.40
C PRO A 114 10.98 -3.84 -6.96
N PHE A 115 10.73 -3.44 -5.71
CA PHE A 115 11.45 -2.31 -5.10
C PHE A 115 12.94 -2.65 -4.88
N PRO A 116 13.90 -1.74 -5.16
CA PRO A 116 13.73 -0.36 -5.64
C PRO A 116 13.83 -0.20 -7.17
N LYS A 117 13.70 -1.27 -7.97
CA LYS A 117 13.99 -1.24 -9.42
C LYS A 117 13.10 -0.29 -10.23
N TRP A 118 11.89 -0.01 -9.79
CA TRP A 118 10.99 0.93 -10.48
C TRP A 118 11.26 2.40 -10.14
N VAL A 119 12.08 2.69 -9.13
CA VAL A 119 12.24 4.05 -8.59
C VAL A 119 13.10 4.90 -9.54
N PRO A 120 12.56 6.01 -10.08
CA PRO A 120 13.35 6.94 -10.89
C PRO A 120 14.51 7.55 -10.10
N VAL A 121 15.57 7.97 -10.80
CA VAL A 121 16.80 8.49 -10.18
C VAL A 121 16.49 9.75 -9.36
N GLU A 122 15.75 10.68 -9.95
CA GLU A 122 15.33 11.94 -9.36
C GLU A 122 14.46 11.74 -8.10
N VAL A 123 13.69 10.65 -8.05
CA VAL A 123 12.88 10.31 -6.87
C VAL A 123 13.77 9.82 -5.73
N ARG A 124 14.79 9.01 -6.05
CA ARG A 124 15.76 8.53 -5.07
C ARG A 124 16.59 9.68 -4.51
N GLU A 125 17.12 10.55 -5.36
CA GLU A 125 17.86 11.75 -4.96
C GLU A 125 16.99 12.65 -4.06
N ARG A 126 15.73 12.87 -4.44
CA ARG A 126 14.82 13.65 -3.60
C ARG A 126 14.55 12.97 -2.27
N ALA A 127 14.36 11.65 -2.24
CA ALA A 127 14.15 10.90 -1.02
C ALA A 127 15.32 11.04 -0.04
N GLU A 128 16.57 10.98 -0.53
CA GLU A 128 17.78 11.12 0.29
C GLU A 128 17.86 12.47 1.03
N THR A 129 17.27 13.53 0.46
CA THR A 129 17.22 14.86 1.10
C THR A 129 16.12 15.01 2.16
N MET A 130 15.25 14.02 2.35
CA MET A 130 14.13 14.10 3.29
C MET A 130 14.48 13.50 4.64
N SER A 131 13.95 14.07 5.72
CA SER A 131 13.89 13.37 7.02
C SER A 131 12.78 12.32 7.01
N GLU A 132 12.86 11.33 7.89
CA GLU A 132 11.79 10.33 8.03
C GLU A 132 10.49 10.96 8.52
N GLU A 133 10.58 11.91 9.44
CA GLU A 133 9.44 12.63 10.00
C GLU A 133 8.71 13.42 8.92
N ALA A 134 9.44 14.14 8.07
CA ALA A 134 8.86 14.87 6.94
C ALA A 134 8.20 13.91 5.93
N ALA A 135 8.82 12.77 5.67
CA ALA A 135 8.27 11.74 4.77
C ALA A 135 6.99 11.11 5.33
N LEU A 136 6.96 10.76 6.61
CA LEU A 136 5.76 10.24 7.29
C LEU A 136 4.66 11.29 7.33
N GLY A 137 4.99 12.55 7.64
CA GLY A 137 4.05 13.67 7.61
C GLY A 137 3.42 13.86 6.23
N ALA A 138 4.20 13.68 5.15
CA ALA A 138 3.70 13.77 3.78
C ALA A 138 2.78 12.59 3.40
N LEU A 139 3.07 11.36 3.87
CA LEU A 139 2.26 10.18 3.61
C LEU A 139 0.94 10.18 4.41
N GLY A 140 0.94 10.81 5.58
CA GLY A 140 -0.23 10.96 6.44
C GLY A 140 -0.39 9.84 7.47
N PRO A 141 -1.43 9.92 8.32
CA PRO A 141 -1.54 9.15 9.56
C PRO A 141 -1.71 7.64 9.37
N TRP A 142 -2.09 7.17 8.17
CA TRP A 142 -2.26 5.74 7.91
C TRP A 142 -0.96 4.93 8.11
N THR A 143 0.21 5.58 8.00
CA THR A 143 1.52 4.93 8.24
C THR A 143 1.77 4.59 9.71
N ALA A 144 1.00 5.16 10.64
CA ALA A 144 1.11 4.87 12.07
C ALA A 144 0.19 3.73 12.53
N LEU A 145 -0.71 3.25 11.66
CA LEU A 145 -1.67 2.22 12.04
C LEU A 145 -1.01 0.84 11.97
N PRO A 146 -1.17 0.00 13.01
CA PRO A 146 -0.69 -1.36 12.98
C PRO A 146 -1.36 -2.10 11.82
N ASP A 147 -0.56 -2.82 11.04
CA ASP A 147 -1.08 -3.63 9.95
C ASP A 147 -1.83 -4.84 10.53
N PRO A 148 -3.15 -4.97 10.30
CA PRO A 148 -3.94 -6.06 10.88
C PRO A 148 -3.50 -7.45 10.40
N GLU A 149 -2.76 -7.54 9.29
CA GLU A 149 -2.22 -8.79 8.76
C GLU A 149 -0.75 -9.06 9.13
N SER A 150 -0.08 -8.12 9.82
CA SER A 150 1.28 -8.31 10.30
C SER A 150 1.25 -9.18 11.56
N LYS A 151 1.18 -10.51 11.37
CA LYS A 151 1.51 -11.44 12.45
C LYS A 151 2.98 -11.21 12.84
N SER A 152 3.22 -10.50 13.94
CA SER A 152 4.54 -10.46 14.57
C SER A 152 4.94 -11.90 14.97
N PRO A 153 6.21 -12.31 14.81
CA PRO A 153 6.70 -13.50 15.49
C PRO A 153 6.64 -13.20 16.98
N ALA A 154 5.84 -13.96 17.73
CA ALA A 154 5.82 -13.87 19.18
C ALA A 154 7.25 -14.02 19.70
N ALA A 155 7.75 -13.00 20.40
CA ALA A 155 9.01 -13.07 21.12
C ALA A 155 8.93 -14.23 22.12
N GLY A 156 9.68 -15.29 21.84
CA GLY A 156 9.81 -16.43 22.74
C GLY A 156 10.45 -15.96 24.04
N ILE A 157 9.65 -15.77 25.09
CA ILE A 157 10.17 -15.57 26.43
C ILE A 157 10.64 -16.93 26.95
N SER A 158 11.93 -17.20 26.73
CA SER A 158 12.65 -18.32 27.32
C SER A 158 12.76 -18.11 28.83
N HIS A 159 11.87 -18.71 29.61
CA HIS A 159 12.00 -18.76 31.06
C HIS A 159 13.01 -19.84 31.44
N LYS A 160 14.28 -19.45 31.56
CA LYS A 160 15.30 -20.15 32.34
C LYS A 160 14.79 -20.28 33.78
N ARG A 161 14.29 -21.47 34.19
CA ARG A 161 14.11 -21.78 35.60
C ARG A 161 15.46 -22.20 36.19
N LYS A 162 16.00 -21.33 37.04
CA LYS A 162 17.10 -21.64 37.97
C LYS A 162 16.61 -22.65 39.00
N SER A 163 17.36 -23.75 39.16
CA SER A 163 17.34 -24.55 40.38
C SER A 163 17.98 -23.78 41.53
N PRO A 164 17.57 -24.06 42.77
CA PRO A 164 18.55 -24.21 43.83
C PRO A 164 18.35 -25.53 44.61
N ALA A 165 19.49 -26.14 44.94
CA ALA A 165 19.67 -27.06 46.06
C ALA A 165 19.43 -26.30 47.39
N SER A 166 19.22 -26.88 48.57
CA SER A 166 19.58 -28.18 49.11
C SER A 166 18.83 -28.45 50.44
N SER A 167 19.01 -29.67 50.97
CA SER A 167 19.03 -30.06 52.41
C SER A 167 17.71 -29.97 53.21
N SER A 168 17.24 -31.04 53.88
CA SER A 168 17.95 -31.71 54.99
C SER A 168 17.39 -33.13 55.32
N PRO A 169 18.04 -33.89 56.23
CA PRO A 169 17.96 -35.35 56.33
C PRO A 169 17.19 -35.89 57.57
N ARG A 170 17.19 -37.24 57.69
CA ARG A 170 16.71 -38.13 58.78
C ARG A 170 15.24 -38.57 58.60
N ARG A 171 14.88 -39.83 58.76
CA ARG A 171 15.46 -40.92 59.56
C ARG A 171 15.11 -42.28 58.94
#